data_AF-A0A1H3IUD3-F1
#
_entry.id   AF-A0A1H3IUD3-F1
#
_cell.length_a   1.000
_cell.length_b   1.000
_cell.length_c   1.000
_cell.angle_alpha   90.00
_cell.angle_beta   90.00
_cell.angle_gamma   90.00
#
_symmetry.space_group_name_H-M   'P 1'
#
loop_
_entity.id
_entity.type
_entity.pdbx_description
1 polymer ?
#
loop_
_entity_poly.entity_id
_entity_poly.type
_entity_poly.pdbx_seq_one_letter_code
_entity_poly.pdbx_strand_id
1 'polypeptide(L)'
;MTQTHLEIALKELATLHRTHAELSVFCPFPDDVKRQHLAPYSIPAAELFAMQDGLDASAYPDLRDALRGLGSDMLWRETYKDSDTVRTS
;
A
#
# COMPACT_ATOMS: atom_id res chain seq x y z
N MET A 1 20.38 -10.88 -8.12
CA MET A 1 19.06 -10.40 -8.56
C MET A 1 18.55 -9.44 -7.49
N THR A 2 18.20 -8.21 -7.85
CA THR A 2 17.70 -7.20 -6.89
C THR A 2 16.25 -7.53 -6.55
N GLN A 3 15.88 -7.46 -5.27
CA GLN A 3 14.51 -7.70 -4.82
C GLN A 3 13.60 -6.56 -5.30
N THR A 4 12.42 -6.89 -5.83
CA THR A 4 11.43 -5.92 -6.32
C THR A 4 10.73 -5.22 -5.15
N HIS A 5 10.22 -4.00 -5.37
CA HIS A 5 9.44 -3.30 -4.34
C HIS A 5 8.22 -4.11 -3.85
N LEU A 6 7.61 -4.94 -4.73
CA LEU A 6 6.51 -5.82 -4.35
C LEU A 6 6.95 -6.91 -3.37
N GLU A 7 8.10 -7.51 -3.60
CA GLU A 7 8.66 -8.53 -2.70
C GLU A 7 9.06 -7.93 -1.35
N ILE A 8 9.61 -6.71 -1.34
CA ILE A 8 9.93 -5.99 -0.11
C ILE A 8 8.63 -5.68 0.66
N ALA A 9 7.63 -5.10 -0.01
CA ALA A 9 6.36 -4.77 0.63
C ALA A 9 5.68 -6.02 1.23
N LEU A 10 5.65 -7.15 0.51
CA LEU A 10 5.06 -8.39 1.02
C LEU A 10 5.82 -8.92 2.25
N LYS A 11 7.16 -8.91 2.21
CA LYS A 11 8.01 -9.32 3.34
C LYS A 11 7.75 -8.45 4.56
N GLU A 12 7.75 -7.14 4.40
CA GLU A 12 7.58 -6.20 5.50
C GLU A 12 6.16 -6.21 6.06
N LEU A 13 5.14 -6.38 5.22
CA LEU A 13 3.75 -6.60 5.68
C LEU A 13 3.63 -7.88 6.50
N ALA A 14 4.26 -8.97 6.08
CA ALA A 14 4.25 -10.22 6.82
C ALA A 14 4.96 -10.09 8.17
N THR A 15 6.06 -9.33 8.23
CA THR A 15 6.77 -9.02 9.47
C THR A 15 5.90 -8.16 10.39
N LEU A 16 5.36 -7.05 9.88
CA LEU A 16 4.47 -6.15 10.62
C LEU A 16 3.28 -6.90 11.23
N HIS A 17 2.64 -7.75 10.44
CA HIS A 17 1.52 -8.58 10.88
C HIS A 17 1.89 -9.49 12.05
N ARG A 18 3.04 -10.19 11.97
CA ARG A 18 3.50 -11.09 13.04
C ARG A 18 3.98 -10.38 14.30
N THR A 19 4.50 -9.15 14.18
CA THR A 19 5.04 -8.40 15.32
C THR A 19 3.99 -7.57 16.05
N HIS A 20 2.80 -7.39 15.49
CA HIS A 20 1.71 -6.63 16.09
C HIS A 20 0.55 -7.56 16.45
N ALA A 21 0.33 -7.76 17.75
CA ALA A 21 -0.72 -8.64 18.27
C ALA A 21 -2.10 -8.31 17.66
N GLU A 22 -2.44 -7.03 17.55
CA GLU A 22 -3.72 -6.57 16.99
C GLU A 22 -3.94 -7.04 15.54
N LEU A 23 -2.90 -7.04 14.71
CA LEU A 23 -2.99 -7.51 13.32
C LEU A 23 -3.13 -9.03 13.25
N SER A 24 -2.32 -9.75 14.04
CA SER A 24 -2.33 -11.22 14.06
C SER A 24 -3.60 -11.82 14.66
N VAL A 25 -4.23 -11.15 15.63
CA VAL A 25 -5.50 -11.55 16.24
C VAL A 25 -6.67 -11.28 15.30
N PHE A 26 -6.58 -10.20 14.49
CA PHE A 26 -7.62 -9.86 13.54
C PHE A 26 -7.77 -10.93 12.43
N CYS A 27 -6.66 -11.41 11.86
CA CYS A 27 -6.67 -12.53 10.93
C CYS A 27 -5.30 -13.24 10.85
N PRO A 28 -5.25 -14.53 10.46
CA PRO A 28 -3.99 -15.17 10.06
C PRO A 28 -3.39 -14.52 8.82
N PHE A 29 -2.05 -14.55 8.71
CA PHE A 29 -1.40 -14.13 7.46
C PHE A 29 -1.57 -15.23 6.39
N PRO A 30 -1.98 -14.89 5.16
CA PRO A 30 -2.19 -15.88 4.10
C PRO A 30 -0.88 -16.53 3.65
N ASP A 31 -0.92 -17.83 3.34
CA ASP A 31 0.21 -18.62 2.82
C ASP A 31 0.10 -18.92 1.31
N ASP A 32 -1.02 -18.53 0.70
CA ASP A 32 -1.39 -18.84 -0.69
C ASP A 32 -1.35 -17.62 -1.63
N VAL A 33 -0.74 -16.52 -1.19
CA VAL A 33 -0.59 -15.29 -1.99
C VAL A 33 0.21 -15.58 -3.26
N LYS A 34 -0.37 -15.23 -4.41
CA LYS A 34 0.25 -15.40 -5.74
C LYS A 34 0.32 -14.08 -6.48
N ARG A 35 1.34 -13.94 -7.33
CA ARG A 35 1.45 -12.81 -8.25
C ARG A 35 0.29 -12.81 -9.22
N GLN A 36 -0.23 -11.61 -9.47
CA GLN A 36 -1.24 -11.35 -10.48
C GLN A 36 -0.74 -10.24 -11.38
N HIS A 37 -1.06 -10.34 -12.67
CA HIS A 37 -0.84 -9.23 -13.58
C HIS A 37 -1.95 -8.20 -13.38
N LEU A 38 -1.57 -6.99 -13.00
CA LEU A 38 -2.50 -5.87 -12.85
C LEU A 38 -2.14 -4.81 -13.90
N ALA A 39 -3.16 -4.28 -14.57
CA ALA A 39 -3.00 -3.08 -15.39
C ALA A 39 -2.94 -1.88 -14.44
N PRO A 40 -1.84 -1.10 -14.42
CA PRO A 40 -1.75 0.08 -13.58
C PRO A 40 -2.83 1.11 -13.94
N TYR A 41 -3.36 1.79 -12.92
CA TYR A 41 -4.28 2.91 -13.09
C TYR A 41 -3.85 4.02 -12.14
N SER A 42 -3.35 5.12 -12.70
CA SER A 42 -2.87 6.26 -11.94
C SER A 42 -3.99 7.30 -11.74
N ILE A 43 -3.94 7.98 -10.60
CA ILE A 43 -4.82 9.08 -10.22
C ILE A 43 -3.97 10.20 -9.60
N PRO A 44 -4.48 11.43 -9.42
CA PRO A 44 -3.68 12.52 -8.85
C PRO A 44 -3.06 12.21 -7.48
N ALA A 45 -3.74 11.40 -6.65
CA ALA A 45 -3.21 10.97 -5.36
C ALA A 45 -1.94 10.09 -5.48
N ALA A 46 -1.76 9.38 -6.60
CA ALA A 46 -0.55 8.58 -6.86
C ALA A 46 0.69 9.47 -7.01
N GLU A 47 0.54 10.59 -7.72
CA GLU A 47 1.61 11.58 -7.91
C GLU A 47 1.96 12.26 -6.57
N LEU A 48 0.93 12.66 -5.81
CA LEU A 48 1.11 13.25 -4.48
C LEU A 48 1.80 12.28 -3.52
N PHE A 49 1.45 10.99 -3.56
CA PHE A 49 2.08 9.96 -2.75
C PHE A 49 3.56 9.76 -3.10
N ALA A 50 3.90 9.79 -4.39
CA ALA A 50 5.29 9.68 -4.84
C ALA A 50 6.16 10.84 -4.36
N MET A 51 5.61 12.06 -4.34
CA MET A 51 6.28 13.30 -3.93
C MET A 51 6.19 13.61 -2.42
N GLN A 52 5.63 12.70 -1.61
CA GLN A 52 5.41 12.97 -0.19
C GLN A 52 6.70 12.83 0.64
N ASP A 53 7.15 13.94 1.22
CA ASP A 53 8.30 13.99 2.14
C ASP A 53 7.88 13.93 3.63
N GLY A 54 6.61 14.16 3.93
CA GLY A 54 6.07 14.14 5.29
C GLY A 54 5.97 12.75 5.94
N LEU A 55 6.28 11.68 5.18
CA LEU A 55 6.25 10.29 5.67
C LEU A 55 7.65 9.77 6.04
N ASP A 56 8.66 10.63 6.04
CA ASP A 56 10.05 10.23 6.23
C ASP A 56 10.35 9.71 7.66
N ALA A 57 9.60 10.18 8.65
CA ALA A 57 9.67 9.73 10.05
C ALA A 57 8.85 8.46 10.32
N SER A 58 8.88 7.48 9.40
CA SER A 58 8.15 6.21 9.55
C SER A 58 8.91 5.25 10.47
N ALA A 59 8.19 4.56 11.37
CA ALA A 59 8.71 3.41 12.10
C ALA A 59 8.97 2.19 11.18
N TYR A 60 8.47 2.25 9.94
CA TYR A 60 8.57 1.20 8.93
C TYR A 60 9.10 1.79 7.61
N PRO A 61 10.37 2.25 7.57
CA PRO A 61 10.92 2.93 6.39
C PRO A 61 10.95 2.00 5.17
N ASP A 62 11.35 0.73 5.35
CA ASP A 62 11.42 -0.24 4.24
C ASP A 62 10.06 -0.52 3.61
N LEU A 63 9.01 -0.66 4.45
CA LEU A 63 7.64 -0.83 3.97
C LEU A 63 7.15 0.43 3.23
N ARG A 64 7.39 1.62 3.80
CA ARG A 64 7.02 2.89 3.18
C ARG A 64 7.69 3.06 1.81
N ASP A 65 9.00 2.84 1.72
CA ASP A 65 9.77 3.05 0.51
C ASP A 65 9.40 2.02 -0.56
N ALA A 66 9.13 0.78 -0.16
CA ALA A 66 8.57 -0.23 -1.05
C ALA A 66 7.18 0.19 -1.60
N LEU A 67 6.28 0.72 -0.77
CA LEU A 67 4.98 1.19 -1.21
C LEU A 67 5.11 2.40 -2.16
N ARG A 68 5.99 3.37 -1.87
CA ARG A 68 6.30 4.50 -2.78
C ARG A 68 6.83 4.01 -4.12
N GLY A 69 7.77 3.08 -4.09
CA GLY A 69 8.35 2.45 -5.27
C GLY A 69 7.38 1.60 -6.09
N LEU A 70 6.23 1.20 -5.52
CA LEU A 70 5.14 0.53 -6.21
C LEU A 70 4.11 1.48 -6.82
N GLY A 71 4.11 2.76 -6.44
CA GLY A 71 3.02 3.69 -6.75
C GLY A 71 2.70 3.77 -8.25
N SER A 72 3.69 3.68 -9.13
CA SER A 72 3.48 3.70 -10.60
C SER A 72 2.87 2.42 -11.16
N ASP A 73 3.03 1.29 -10.46
CA ASP A 73 2.61 -0.04 -10.91
C ASP A 73 1.27 -0.48 -10.27
N MET A 74 0.72 0.35 -9.38
CA MET A 74 -0.51 0.06 -8.64
C MET A 74 -1.78 0.37 -9.44
N LEU A 75 -2.84 -0.38 -9.11
CA LEU A 75 -4.21 -0.06 -9.50
C LEU A 75 -4.82 0.85 -8.41
N TRP A 76 -4.68 2.17 -8.57
CA TRP A 76 -5.27 3.13 -7.63
C TRP A 76 -6.81 3.12 -7.73
N ARG A 77 -7.50 3.53 -6.66
CA ARG A 77 -8.97 3.48 -6.60
C ARG A 77 -9.53 4.79 -6.09
N GLU A 78 -10.52 5.32 -6.79
CA GLU A 78 -11.33 6.47 -6.35
C GLU A 78 -12.72 5.97 -5.94
N THR A 79 -12.81 5.24 -4.84
CA THR A 79 -14.04 4.52 -4.42
C THR A 79 -15.27 5.42 -4.23
N TYR A 80 -15.05 6.70 -3.90
CA TYR A 80 -16.11 7.69 -3.62
C TYR A 80 -16.18 8.80 -4.69
N LYS A 81 -15.56 8.61 -5.85
CA LYS A 81 -15.69 9.58 -6.93
C LYS A 81 -17.16 9.72 -7.30
N ASP A 82 -17.63 10.96 -7.39
CA ASP A 82 -19.01 11.29 -7.77
C ASP A 82 -20.10 10.75 -6.81
N SER A 83 -19.73 10.31 -5.60
CA SER A 83 -20.75 10.05 -4.58
C SER A 83 -21.31 11.38 -4.08
N ASP A 84 -22.61 11.60 -4.23
CA ASP A 84 -23.33 12.74 -3.68
C ASP A 84 -23.20 12.77 -2.16
N THR A 85 -22.19 13.44 -1.63
CA THR A 85 -22.24 13.91 -0.24
C THR A 85 -23.26 15.03 -0.20
N VAL A 86 -24.53 14.68 0.00
CA VAL A 86 -25.63 15.63 0.22
C VAL A 86 -25.23 16.53 1.40
N ARG A 87 -24.75 17.74 1.09
CA ARG A 87 -24.45 18.75 2.09
C ARG A 87 -25.78 19.36 2.52
N THR A 88 -26.47 18.76 3.48
CA THR A 88 -27.56 19.43 4.19
C THR A 88 -26.97 20.66 4.87
N SER A 89 -27.28 21.82 4.29
CA SER A 89 -26.99 23.15 4.85
C SER A 89 -28.21 23.65 5.60
#